data_AF-A0A516R1G4-F1
#
_entry.id   AF-A0A516R1G4-F1
#
_cell.length_a   1.000
_cell.length_b   1.000
_cell.length_c   1.000
_cell.angle_alpha   90.00
_cell.angle_beta   90.00
_cell.angle_gamma   90.00
#
_symmetry.space_group_name_H-M   'P 1'
#
loop_
_entity.id
_entity.type
_entity.pdbx_description
1 polymer ?
#
loop_
_entity_poly.entity_id
_entity_poly.type
_entity_poly.pdbx_seq_one_letter_code
_entity_poly.pdbx_strand_id
1 'polypeptide(L)'
;MTDRSACTPARRREAYGSAAPCATSRVAYSEERGRRRLGPGDVLKRRADADRARGAPRPLRTDVTHVPRPWVQPLFTLPVLLRSRPICPPQERPPPHDLAHHPVRLTAATAVTAALTAGLLAVPAAATAAPAPSRLSGDFDGDGYRDVAVAAPAATVGGKKGAGQVVVTYGTGQGLASTARRAVISQNSPKVPGAAEKNDEFGEQIAVADLNGDGYSDLAVSAPAEKVGRKDDAGALVIVWGSRKGLSGATTVKNPQLLSGSCFGIGLAAADFTGDGKPDLAVAAQSDTGRNAYRIRLVRGPFTKQGRTDKVTTHRAPLERPDLTAGHVNGDKKADLIVTGLQTGKDALGAAVFYKGTASGLAKGAKMRAGTTAAVGDRYGYGYGYGYGDIVLGNPDEPDAEPSGSKGGEISVIYGTKSGPSKTRRKTLTQSSAGVPGASETGDGFGSAVAIGDFDGDRRADLAVGVPGKTYDKDPYLYGAGAVVYLRGSASGLTTAGATAVHQDSAGVPGTPRDSNAFGEALLASDVNGDGRADLTIASPQANADEGAIWHLPGARGSLPYSTTASTGFGPGQLGLSKKHSASGAMLAG
;
A
#
# COMPACT_ATOMS: atom_id res chain seq x y z
N MET A 1 -69.83 -21.52 22.56
CA MET A 1 -68.90 -20.47 23.03
C MET A 1 -67.54 -20.70 22.39
N THR A 2 -66.87 -19.62 21.97
CA THR A 2 -65.42 -19.52 21.65
C THR A 2 -64.74 -20.59 20.77
N ASP A 3 -64.70 -20.28 19.46
CA ASP A 3 -63.49 -20.09 18.63
C ASP A 3 -62.56 -21.26 18.20
N ARG A 4 -61.98 -21.07 16.99
CA ARG A 4 -60.84 -21.73 16.32
C ARG A 4 -60.91 -23.23 15.96
N SER A 5 -60.94 -23.48 14.64
CA SER A 5 -60.31 -24.65 14.02
C SER A 5 -59.99 -24.39 12.55
N ALA A 6 -58.71 -24.16 12.23
CA ALA A 6 -58.16 -24.31 10.89
C ALA A 6 -56.66 -24.67 11.00
N CYS A 7 -56.25 -25.71 10.27
CA CYS A 7 -54.96 -26.39 10.45
C CYS A 7 -53.88 -25.83 9.50
N THR A 8 -52.63 -25.81 9.93
CA THR A 8 -51.46 -25.53 9.06
C THR A 8 -50.27 -26.41 9.50
N PRO A 9 -49.60 -27.13 8.59
CA PRO A 9 -48.58 -28.10 8.98
C PRO A 9 -47.23 -27.46 9.35
N ALA A 10 -46.57 -28.04 10.34
CA ALA A 10 -45.23 -27.63 10.76
C ALA A 10 -44.18 -27.92 9.68
N ARG A 11 -43.48 -26.88 9.21
CA ARG A 11 -42.21 -27.04 8.49
C ARG A 11 -41.04 -26.87 9.45
N ARG A 12 -40.10 -27.82 9.44
CA ARG A 12 -38.79 -27.66 10.08
C ARG A 12 -38.13 -26.39 9.53
N ARG A 13 -37.60 -25.55 10.43
CA ARG A 13 -36.59 -24.55 10.03
C ARG A 13 -35.25 -25.26 9.92
N GLU A 14 -34.86 -25.59 8.70
CA GLU A 14 -33.47 -25.86 8.40
C GLU A 14 -32.69 -24.55 8.50
N ALA A 15 -31.52 -24.59 9.15
CA ALA A 15 -30.69 -23.41 9.35
C ALA A 15 -29.90 -23.11 8.08
N TYR A 16 -30.17 -21.96 7.46
CA TYR A 16 -29.40 -21.49 6.31
C TYR A 16 -28.13 -20.74 6.75
N GLY A 17 -27.00 -21.16 6.18
CA GLY A 17 -25.84 -20.35 5.79
C GLY A 17 -25.27 -19.34 6.79
N SER A 18 -24.15 -19.69 7.42
CA SER A 18 -23.29 -18.74 8.13
C SER A 18 -22.42 -17.93 7.16
N ALA A 19 -22.75 -16.65 6.94
CA ALA A 19 -21.76 -15.69 6.49
C ALA A 19 -20.76 -15.43 7.64
N ALA A 20 -19.45 -15.46 7.35
CA ALA A 20 -18.41 -15.24 8.36
C ALA A 20 -18.53 -13.82 8.97
N PRO A 21 -18.59 -13.66 10.30
CA PRO A 21 -18.95 -12.39 10.93
C PRO A 21 -17.85 -11.31 10.83
N CYS A 22 -16.62 -11.67 10.49
CA CYS A 22 -15.51 -10.71 10.28
C CYS A 22 -15.20 -10.39 8.82
N ALA A 23 -15.96 -10.94 7.84
CA ALA A 23 -15.65 -10.79 6.42
C ALA A 23 -15.50 -9.32 5.98
N THR A 24 -14.32 -8.96 5.48
CA THR A 24 -14.02 -7.63 4.92
C THR A 24 -14.64 -7.46 3.53
N SER A 25 -14.48 -6.28 2.92
CA SER A 25 -14.87 -6.05 1.52
C SER A 25 -13.87 -6.61 0.51
N ARG A 26 -12.65 -6.98 0.94
CA ARG A 26 -11.53 -7.32 0.04
C ARG A 26 -11.37 -8.81 -0.22
N VAL A 27 -11.68 -9.68 0.75
CA VAL A 27 -11.66 -11.15 0.57
C VAL A 27 -13.09 -11.71 0.57
N ALA A 28 -13.83 -11.43 -0.49
CA ALA A 28 -15.13 -12.06 -0.72
C ALA A 28 -14.95 -13.52 -1.17
N TYR A 29 -14.96 -14.46 -0.22
CA TYR A 29 -14.86 -15.90 -0.50
C TYR A 29 -15.87 -16.34 -1.58
N SER A 30 -15.35 -16.81 -2.71
CA SER A 30 -16.11 -17.30 -3.85
C SER A 30 -16.63 -18.72 -3.62
N GLU A 31 -17.56 -18.88 -2.67
CA GLU A 31 -18.29 -20.15 -2.48
C GLU A 31 -19.81 -20.05 -2.79
N GLU A 32 -20.40 -18.85 -2.97
CA GLU A 32 -21.87 -18.74 -3.14
C GLU A 32 -22.42 -17.72 -4.17
N ARG A 33 -21.61 -17.24 -5.13
CA ARG A 33 -22.17 -16.66 -6.39
C ARG A 33 -22.13 -17.70 -7.51
N GLY A 34 -23.23 -18.43 -7.66
CA GLY A 34 -23.42 -19.38 -8.76
C GLY A 34 -23.20 -18.70 -10.11
N ARG A 35 -22.07 -19.00 -10.77
CA ARG A 35 -21.73 -18.51 -12.11
C ARG A 35 -22.79 -18.96 -13.12
N ARG A 36 -23.76 -18.10 -13.44
CA ARG A 36 -24.33 -18.13 -14.79
C ARG A 36 -23.21 -17.74 -15.73
N ARG A 37 -22.61 -18.74 -16.40
CA ARG A 37 -21.78 -18.52 -17.58
C ARG A 37 -22.65 -17.81 -18.61
N LEU A 38 -22.50 -16.49 -18.74
CA LEU A 38 -23.03 -15.77 -19.89
C LEU A 38 -22.14 -16.14 -21.07
N GLY A 39 -22.69 -16.92 -21.99
CA GLY A 39 -21.98 -17.29 -23.22
C GLY A 39 -21.94 -16.11 -24.20
N PRO A 40 -21.09 -16.17 -25.24
CA PRO A 40 -20.95 -15.09 -26.23
C PRO A 40 -22.25 -14.62 -26.92
N GLY A 41 -23.32 -15.44 -26.89
CA GLY A 41 -24.61 -15.10 -27.49
C GLY A 41 -25.49 -14.11 -26.70
N ASP A 42 -25.33 -14.00 -25.38
CA ASP A 42 -26.25 -13.20 -24.55
C ASP A 42 -25.99 -11.69 -24.60
N VAL A 43 -24.77 -11.29 -25.00
CA VAL A 43 -24.38 -9.87 -25.15
C VAL A 43 -24.91 -9.28 -26.46
N LEU A 44 -24.99 -10.09 -27.53
CA LEU A 44 -25.45 -9.64 -28.85
C LEU A 44 -26.96 -9.32 -28.87
N LYS A 45 -27.79 -10.03 -28.09
CA LYS A 45 -29.23 -9.73 -27.99
C LYS A 45 -29.51 -8.36 -27.38
N ARG A 46 -28.76 -7.94 -26.35
CA ARG A 46 -28.99 -6.64 -25.68
C ARG A 46 -28.62 -5.43 -26.53
N ARG A 47 -27.78 -5.58 -27.57
CA ARG A 47 -27.55 -4.50 -28.56
C ARG A 47 -28.74 -4.33 -29.52
N ALA A 48 -29.35 -5.43 -29.98
CA ALA A 48 -30.47 -5.36 -30.92
C ALA A 48 -31.73 -4.68 -30.34
N ASP A 49 -32.01 -4.90 -29.05
CA ASP A 49 -33.19 -4.30 -28.40
C ASP A 49 -33.00 -2.82 -28.02
N ALA A 50 -31.75 -2.36 -27.84
CA ALA A 50 -31.45 -0.97 -27.49
C ALA A 50 -31.54 0.00 -28.68
N ASP A 51 -31.14 -0.43 -29.87
CA ASP A 51 -31.21 0.39 -31.10
C ASP A 51 -32.63 0.48 -31.68
N ARG A 52 -33.53 -0.44 -31.30
CA ARG A 52 -34.94 -0.41 -31.71
C ARG A 52 -35.79 0.62 -30.96
N ALA A 53 -35.25 1.20 -29.88
CA ALA A 53 -35.96 2.11 -28.98
C ALA A 53 -35.69 3.61 -29.23
N ARG A 54 -34.83 3.97 -30.19
CA ARG A 54 -34.53 5.38 -30.52
C ARG A 54 -34.76 5.66 -32.01
N GLY A 55 -35.91 6.26 -32.31
CA GLY A 55 -36.26 6.68 -33.67
C GLY A 55 -35.28 7.72 -34.22
N ALA A 56 -34.68 7.42 -35.37
CA ALA A 56 -33.73 8.30 -36.04
C ALA A 56 -34.42 9.21 -37.09
N PRO A 57 -34.11 10.51 -37.15
CA PRO A 57 -34.39 11.34 -38.31
C PRO A 57 -33.28 11.20 -39.37
N ARG A 58 -33.66 11.17 -40.66
CA ARG A 58 -32.74 11.25 -41.80
C ARG A 58 -32.17 12.66 -41.98
N PRO A 59 -30.98 12.79 -42.59
CA PRO A 59 -30.73 13.87 -43.55
C PRO A 59 -30.31 13.34 -44.94
N LEU A 60 -30.17 14.27 -45.90
CA LEU A 60 -30.20 14.00 -47.34
C LEU A 60 -28.83 13.72 -47.99
N ARG A 61 -28.89 13.15 -49.20
CA ARG A 61 -27.82 13.19 -50.22
C ARG A 61 -27.52 14.63 -50.65
N THR A 62 -26.24 14.91 -50.89
CA THR A 62 -25.78 15.62 -52.10
C THR A 62 -24.42 15.07 -52.54
N ASP A 63 -24.26 14.79 -53.83
CA ASP A 63 -22.98 14.48 -54.47
C ASP A 63 -22.10 15.74 -54.58
N VAL A 64 -20.79 15.56 -54.78
CA VAL A 64 -20.02 16.06 -55.95
C VAL A 64 -18.56 15.60 -55.85
N THR A 65 -17.95 15.34 -57.01
CA THR A 65 -16.61 14.76 -57.18
C THR A 65 -15.52 15.81 -57.48
N HIS A 66 -14.27 15.34 -57.48
CA HIS A 66 -13.08 15.80 -58.21
C HIS A 66 -11.88 16.39 -57.44
N VAL A 67 -10.71 15.95 -57.93
CA VAL A 67 -9.32 16.21 -57.54
C VAL A 67 -8.64 16.65 -58.85
N PRO A 68 -7.76 17.69 -58.88
CA PRO A 68 -6.32 17.38 -58.92
C PRO A 68 -5.34 18.43 -58.30
N ARG A 69 -4.14 17.93 -57.99
CA ARG A 69 -2.83 18.67 -57.90
C ARG A 69 -2.36 19.07 -59.35
N PRO A 70 -1.15 19.59 -59.71
CA PRO A 70 0.18 19.50 -59.01
C PRO A 70 1.27 20.61 -59.31
N TRP A 71 2.52 20.38 -58.81
CA TRP A 71 3.83 21.04 -59.13
C TRP A 71 3.99 22.55 -58.71
N VAL A 72 5.16 23.17 -58.43
CA VAL A 72 6.60 22.77 -58.31
C VAL A 72 7.45 23.81 -57.49
N GLN A 73 8.67 23.44 -57.05
CA GLN A 73 9.70 24.31 -56.39
C GLN A 73 10.65 24.98 -57.46
N PRO A 74 11.92 25.46 -57.28
CA PRO A 74 12.82 25.57 -56.09
C PRO A 74 13.84 26.76 -55.99
N LEU A 75 14.61 26.73 -54.88
CA LEU A 75 16.07 27.01 -54.76
C LEU A 75 16.67 28.43 -54.54
N PHE A 76 17.96 28.39 -54.13
CA PHE A 76 18.96 29.42 -53.71
C PHE A 76 18.83 29.94 -52.25
N THR A 77 19.71 29.67 -51.26
CA THR A 77 21.20 29.75 -51.05
C THR A 77 21.71 31.21 -50.85
N LEU A 78 22.71 31.60 -50.03
CA LEU A 78 23.68 30.91 -49.13
C LEU A 78 24.20 31.95 -48.04
N PRO A 79 25.35 31.87 -47.30
CA PRO A 79 25.41 32.23 -45.87
C PRO A 79 26.28 33.46 -45.53
N VAL A 80 26.45 33.75 -44.23
CA VAL A 80 27.54 34.59 -43.69
C VAL A 80 28.28 33.87 -42.55
N LEU A 81 29.61 34.02 -42.53
CA LEU A 81 30.59 33.41 -41.62
C LEU A 81 30.99 34.35 -40.46
N LEU A 82 31.90 33.81 -39.61
CA LEU A 82 32.77 34.42 -38.57
C LEU A 82 32.34 34.05 -37.13
N ARG A 83 33.24 33.65 -36.21
CA ARG A 83 34.71 33.38 -36.30
C ARG A 83 35.12 32.42 -35.17
N SER A 84 36.18 31.66 -35.37
CA SER A 84 36.81 30.78 -34.36
C SER A 84 38.14 31.33 -33.83
N ARG A 85 38.56 30.94 -32.62
CA ARG A 85 39.96 30.56 -32.23
C ARG A 85 40.07 30.07 -30.76
N PRO A 86 41.14 29.33 -30.35
CA PRO A 86 41.18 28.47 -29.14
C PRO A 86 42.45 28.70 -28.23
N ILE A 87 42.75 27.74 -27.31
CA ILE A 87 44.05 27.52 -26.57
C ILE A 87 44.35 28.50 -25.39
N CYS A 88 44.86 28.14 -24.18
CA CYS A 88 45.11 26.87 -23.44
C CYS A 88 45.34 27.13 -21.91
N PRO A 89 45.44 26.11 -21.02
CA PRO A 89 45.75 26.25 -19.57
C PRO A 89 47.26 26.35 -19.29
N PRO A 90 47.75 26.78 -18.08
CA PRO A 90 47.87 25.94 -16.87
C PRO A 90 47.63 26.71 -15.52
N GLN A 91 47.65 26.08 -14.33
CA GLN A 91 48.83 25.88 -13.45
C GLN A 91 48.46 24.99 -12.24
N GLU A 92 49.41 24.17 -11.77
CA GLU A 92 49.38 23.41 -10.51
C GLU A 92 50.50 23.89 -9.56
N ARG A 93 50.47 23.41 -8.29
CA ARG A 93 51.56 23.34 -7.28
C ARG A 93 51.79 24.60 -6.41
N PRO A 94 52.47 24.49 -5.25
CA PRO A 94 52.29 23.50 -4.17
C PRO A 94 52.40 24.13 -2.74
N PRO A 95 52.19 23.39 -1.64
CA PRO A 95 52.84 23.64 -0.34
C PRO A 95 54.31 23.13 -0.38
N PRO A 96 55.27 23.54 0.49
CA PRO A 96 55.07 23.85 1.92
C PRO A 96 55.87 25.06 2.46
N HIS A 97 55.73 25.35 3.76
CA HIS A 97 56.78 25.99 4.56
C HIS A 97 56.89 25.31 5.93
N ASP A 98 58.13 25.20 6.41
CA ASP A 98 58.54 24.33 7.52
C ASP A 98 59.41 25.12 8.52
N LEU A 99 59.39 24.67 9.78
CA LEU A 99 60.31 24.99 10.90
C LEU A 99 60.66 26.45 11.28
N ALA A 100 60.46 26.77 12.56
CA ALA A 100 61.50 27.37 13.40
C ALA A 100 61.29 27.04 14.90
N HIS A 101 62.26 26.38 15.53
CA HIS A 101 62.35 26.21 17.00
C HIS A 101 63.12 27.39 17.64
N HIS A 102 63.01 27.55 18.97
CA HIS A 102 64.16 27.91 19.82
C HIS A 102 63.91 27.53 21.33
N PRO A 103 64.96 27.42 22.19
CA PRO A 103 65.10 26.24 23.06
C PRO A 103 65.44 26.58 24.54
N VAL A 104 66.13 25.64 25.24
CA VAL A 104 66.82 25.75 26.56
C VAL A 104 66.02 25.21 27.76
N ARG A 105 66.56 24.38 28.70
CA ARG A 105 67.64 23.35 28.73
C ARG A 105 67.44 22.49 30.02
N LEU A 106 68.20 21.38 30.10
CA LEU A 106 68.52 20.44 31.21
C LEU A 106 68.34 20.99 32.67
N THR A 107 68.12 20.21 33.74
CA THR A 107 68.68 18.90 34.21
C THR A 107 67.66 18.20 35.13
N ALA A 108 67.67 16.88 35.42
CA ALA A 108 68.78 16.07 35.96
C ALA A 108 68.61 14.55 35.72
N ALA A 109 69.63 13.77 36.07
CA ALA A 109 69.86 12.42 35.54
C ALA A 109 69.64 11.26 36.54
N THR A 110 69.28 10.11 35.95
CA THR A 110 69.64 8.73 36.35
C THR A 110 69.49 8.26 37.80
N ALA A 111 68.57 7.31 37.99
CA ALA A 111 68.88 6.03 38.65
C ALA A 111 68.29 4.88 37.82
N VAL A 112 69.08 3.84 37.55
CA VAL A 112 68.69 2.68 36.72
C VAL A 112 68.69 1.44 37.60
N THR A 113 67.58 0.68 37.65
CA THR A 113 67.54 -0.78 37.46
C THR A 113 66.15 -1.40 37.70
N ALA A 114 65.72 -2.24 36.75
CA ALA A 114 65.02 -3.50 36.96
C ALA A 114 63.70 -3.57 37.77
N ALA A 115 62.58 -3.21 37.11
CA ALA A 115 61.32 -3.97 37.19
C ALA A 115 60.45 -3.65 35.96
N LEU A 116 59.51 -4.56 35.61
CA LEU A 116 58.47 -4.39 34.56
C LEU A 116 58.91 -4.46 33.07
N THR A 117 59.46 -5.61 32.65
CA THR A 117 59.30 -6.11 31.26
C THR A 117 57.96 -6.85 31.03
N ALA A 118 57.00 -6.70 31.96
CA ALA A 118 55.66 -7.30 31.91
C ALA A 118 54.60 -6.23 32.21
N GLY A 119 54.47 -5.27 31.30
CA GLY A 119 53.61 -4.10 31.48
C GLY A 119 53.27 -3.38 30.18
N LEU A 120 53.37 -4.06 29.03
CA LEU A 120 52.80 -3.53 27.79
C LEU A 120 51.28 -3.57 27.96
N LEU A 121 50.69 -2.43 28.30
CA LEU A 121 49.25 -2.25 28.35
C LEU A 121 48.67 -2.58 26.98
N ALA A 122 48.15 -3.80 26.85
CA ALA A 122 47.28 -4.17 25.77
C ALA A 122 46.03 -3.30 25.90
N VAL A 123 46.04 -2.16 25.21
CA VAL A 123 44.82 -1.39 24.94
C VAL A 123 43.88 -2.40 24.28
N PRO A 124 42.78 -2.82 24.93
CA PRO A 124 41.87 -3.76 24.31
C PRO A 124 41.39 -3.07 23.04
N ALA A 125 41.57 -3.74 21.89
CA ALA A 125 41.05 -3.23 20.63
C ALA A 125 39.57 -2.96 20.83
N ALA A 126 39.19 -1.67 20.86
CA ALA A 126 37.83 -1.28 21.19
C ALA A 126 36.93 -1.96 20.16
N ALA A 127 36.06 -2.86 20.65
CA ALA A 127 35.17 -3.61 19.79
C ALA A 127 34.40 -2.58 18.96
N THR A 128 34.61 -2.59 17.65
CA THR A 128 33.97 -1.64 16.73
C THR A 128 32.47 -1.73 16.96
N ALA A 129 31.88 -0.66 17.51
CA ALA A 129 30.46 -0.65 17.81
C ALA A 129 29.71 -1.06 16.55
N ALA A 130 28.82 -2.05 16.68
CA ALA A 130 28.04 -2.52 15.54
C ALA A 130 27.31 -1.31 14.92
N PRO A 131 27.30 -1.15 13.58
CA PRO A 131 26.64 -0.02 12.96
C PRO A 131 25.18 0.01 13.41
N ALA A 132 24.73 1.21 13.81
CA ALA A 132 23.34 1.46 14.18
C ALA A 132 22.42 1.15 12.98
N PRO A 133 21.19 0.67 13.23
CA PRO A 133 20.25 0.37 12.15
C PRO A 133 19.85 1.65 11.40
N SER A 134 19.44 1.50 10.15
CA SER A 134 19.06 2.59 9.25
C SER A 134 17.94 3.50 9.78
N ARG A 135 17.03 2.93 10.58
CA ARG A 135 15.75 3.53 11.02
C ARG A 135 14.82 3.93 9.87
N LEU A 136 14.99 3.33 8.69
CA LEU A 136 14.00 3.46 7.61
C LEU A 136 12.71 2.74 8.01
N SER A 137 11.57 3.40 7.86
CA SER A 137 10.27 2.72 7.86
C SER A 137 10.27 1.69 6.74
N GLY A 138 9.89 0.45 7.05
CA GLY A 138 9.91 -0.67 6.10
C GLY A 138 11.13 -1.57 6.24
N ASP A 139 12.22 -1.11 6.86
CA ASP A 139 13.45 -1.89 7.04
C ASP A 139 13.40 -2.69 8.36
N PHE A 140 13.11 -4.00 8.29
CA PHE A 140 13.00 -4.90 9.45
C PHE A 140 14.36 -5.46 9.90
N ASP A 141 15.44 -5.29 9.11
CA ASP A 141 16.77 -5.83 9.40
C ASP A 141 17.89 -4.80 9.60
N GLY A 142 17.57 -3.54 9.38
CA GLY A 142 18.39 -2.36 9.59
C GLY A 142 19.53 -2.19 8.59
N ASP A 143 19.53 -2.89 7.45
CA ASP A 143 20.64 -2.88 6.49
C ASP A 143 20.70 -1.62 5.59
N GLY A 144 19.61 -0.84 5.54
CA GLY A 144 19.52 0.39 4.73
C GLY A 144 18.67 0.27 3.47
N TYR A 145 18.12 -0.91 3.17
CA TYR A 145 17.07 -1.11 2.17
C TYR A 145 15.72 -1.29 2.85
N ARG A 146 14.63 -0.78 2.26
CA ARG A 146 13.29 -1.09 2.77
C ARG A 146 12.87 -2.49 2.34
N ASP A 147 12.20 -3.23 3.21
CA ASP A 147 11.67 -4.55 2.92
C ASP A 147 10.20 -4.45 2.50
N VAL A 148 9.64 -5.54 1.97
CA VAL A 148 8.20 -5.63 1.67
C VAL A 148 7.56 -6.83 2.34
N ALA A 149 6.58 -6.54 3.20
CA ALA A 149 5.63 -7.48 3.76
C ALA A 149 4.45 -7.72 2.81
N VAL A 150 4.15 -8.98 2.56
CA VAL A 150 3.11 -9.48 1.65
C VAL A 150 2.19 -10.42 2.44
N ALA A 151 0.92 -10.07 2.55
CA ALA A 151 -0.07 -10.93 3.20
C ALA A 151 -0.73 -11.91 2.22
N ALA A 152 -1.11 -13.07 2.74
CA ALA A 152 -1.87 -14.12 2.08
C ALA A 152 -2.90 -14.68 3.09
N PRO A 153 -3.93 -13.91 3.48
CA PRO A 153 -4.82 -14.23 4.61
C PRO A 153 -5.66 -15.50 4.40
N ALA A 154 -5.97 -15.86 3.15
CA ALA A 154 -6.73 -17.07 2.84
C ALA A 154 -5.85 -18.36 2.85
N ALA A 155 -4.52 -18.22 2.96
CA ALA A 155 -3.55 -19.31 2.82
C ALA A 155 -3.81 -20.49 3.75
N THR A 156 -3.61 -21.70 3.20
CA THR A 156 -3.73 -22.95 3.97
C THR A 156 -2.45 -23.24 4.76
N VAL A 157 -2.53 -23.26 6.10
CA VAL A 157 -1.40 -23.56 7.01
C VAL A 157 -1.70 -24.80 7.84
N GLY A 158 -0.77 -25.76 7.90
CA GLY A 158 -0.96 -26.99 8.70
C GLY A 158 -2.21 -27.81 8.34
N GLY A 159 -2.73 -27.67 7.12
CA GLY A 159 -4.00 -28.29 6.68
C GLY A 159 -5.26 -27.48 6.99
N LYS A 160 -5.15 -26.29 7.59
CA LYS A 160 -6.26 -25.39 7.89
C LYS A 160 -6.43 -24.35 6.78
N LYS A 161 -7.54 -24.39 6.04
CA LYS A 161 -7.91 -23.38 5.02
C LYS A 161 -8.19 -22.04 5.72
N GLY A 162 -7.79 -20.92 5.11
CA GLY A 162 -8.05 -19.58 5.66
C GLY A 162 -7.26 -19.22 6.93
N ALA A 163 -6.24 -20.00 7.28
CA ALA A 163 -5.41 -19.71 8.46
C ALA A 163 -4.56 -18.46 8.27
N GLY A 164 -4.06 -18.24 7.05
CA GLY A 164 -3.31 -17.05 6.68
C GLY A 164 -1.80 -17.16 6.90
N GLN A 165 -1.06 -16.45 6.06
CA GLN A 165 0.40 -16.30 6.13
C GLN A 165 0.81 -14.87 5.75
N VAL A 166 1.95 -14.43 6.23
CA VAL A 166 2.64 -13.24 5.74
C VAL A 166 4.07 -13.62 5.37
N VAL A 167 4.61 -13.05 4.30
CA VAL A 167 6.04 -13.12 3.97
C VAL A 167 6.64 -11.73 3.95
N VAL A 168 7.74 -11.52 4.68
CA VAL A 168 8.63 -10.37 4.46
C VAL A 168 9.71 -10.80 3.49
N THR A 169 9.86 -10.07 2.40
CA THR A 169 10.99 -10.19 1.47
C THR A 169 11.92 -9.02 1.72
N TYR A 170 13.18 -9.31 2.06
CA TYR A 170 14.13 -8.27 2.45
C TYR A 170 14.65 -7.52 1.22
N GLY A 171 14.80 -6.21 1.36
CA GLY A 171 15.34 -5.33 0.32
C GLY A 171 16.80 -5.64 0.01
N THR A 172 17.26 -5.15 -1.13
CA THR A 172 18.67 -5.25 -1.55
C THR A 172 18.96 -4.13 -2.54
N GLY A 173 20.21 -3.77 -2.78
CA GLY A 173 20.61 -2.86 -3.86
C GLY A 173 20.25 -3.32 -5.30
N GLN A 174 19.49 -4.40 -5.48
CA GLN A 174 18.90 -4.87 -6.74
C GLN A 174 17.35 -4.92 -6.69
N GLY A 175 16.73 -4.34 -5.65
CA GLY A 175 15.30 -4.39 -5.38
C GLY A 175 14.83 -5.76 -4.88
N LEU A 176 13.53 -6.05 -5.09
CA LEU A 176 12.96 -7.38 -4.81
C LEU A 176 13.33 -8.38 -5.92
N ALA A 177 14.29 -9.27 -5.61
CA ALA A 177 14.66 -10.41 -6.45
C ALA A 177 14.00 -11.72 -5.97
N SER A 178 13.82 -12.71 -6.86
CA SER A 178 13.32 -14.04 -6.48
C SER A 178 14.24 -14.76 -5.47
N THR A 179 15.53 -14.43 -5.51
CA THR A 179 16.60 -14.90 -4.63
C THR A 179 16.79 -14.05 -3.37
N ALA A 180 16.03 -12.96 -3.19
CA ALA A 180 16.09 -12.13 -1.99
C ALA A 180 15.81 -12.98 -0.74
N ARG A 181 16.44 -12.60 0.38
CA ARG A 181 16.17 -13.23 1.67
C ARG A 181 14.69 -13.01 2.00
N ARG A 182 14.07 -13.95 2.71
CA ARG A 182 12.67 -13.84 3.13
C ARG A 182 12.39 -14.55 4.44
N ALA A 183 11.37 -14.09 5.15
CA ALA A 183 10.83 -14.72 6.35
C ALA A 183 9.32 -14.94 6.16
N VAL A 184 8.89 -16.21 6.16
CA VAL A 184 7.47 -16.59 6.11
C VAL A 184 6.97 -16.85 7.52
N ILE A 185 5.88 -16.19 7.90
CA ILE A 185 5.27 -16.25 9.24
C ILE A 185 3.79 -16.63 9.18
N SER A 186 3.33 -17.28 10.24
CA SER A 186 1.94 -17.68 10.52
C SER A 186 1.82 -17.91 12.03
N GLN A 187 0.61 -18.12 12.57
CA GLN A 187 0.43 -18.54 13.97
C GLN A 187 1.12 -19.87 14.33
N ASN A 188 1.43 -20.73 13.34
CA ASN A 188 2.22 -21.95 13.57
C ASN A 188 3.75 -21.73 13.56
N SER A 189 4.23 -20.50 13.32
CA SER A 189 5.67 -20.23 13.23
C SER A 189 6.33 -20.19 14.63
N PRO A 190 7.58 -20.66 14.78
CA PRO A 190 8.27 -20.63 16.07
C PRO A 190 8.31 -19.22 16.69
N LYS A 191 7.93 -19.10 17.96
CA LYS A 191 7.84 -17.84 18.72
C LYS A 191 6.79 -16.84 18.21
N VAL A 192 5.88 -17.25 17.33
CA VAL A 192 4.63 -16.53 17.07
C VAL A 192 3.56 -17.07 18.04
N PRO A 193 2.86 -16.22 18.83
CA PRO A 193 1.79 -16.69 19.70
C PRO A 193 0.57 -17.22 18.93
N GLY A 194 -0.11 -18.20 19.52
CA GLY A 194 -1.30 -18.85 18.96
C GLY A 194 -0.98 -20.19 18.29
N ALA A 195 -1.93 -20.66 17.49
CA ALA A 195 -1.78 -21.78 16.56
C ALA A 195 -2.75 -21.53 15.40
N ALA A 196 -2.44 -22.03 14.20
CA ALA A 196 -3.34 -21.91 13.06
C ALA A 196 -4.60 -22.78 13.25
N GLU A 197 -5.75 -22.15 13.28
CA GLU A 197 -7.09 -22.72 13.14
C GLU A 197 -7.65 -22.42 11.73
N LYS A 198 -8.93 -22.73 11.50
CA LYS A 198 -9.56 -22.58 10.17
C LYS A 198 -10.22 -21.21 10.10
N ASN A 199 -9.87 -20.44 9.08
CA ASN A 199 -10.38 -19.08 8.83
C ASN A 199 -9.95 -18.02 9.88
N ASP A 200 -8.76 -18.11 10.51
CA ASP A 200 -8.27 -17.03 11.40
C ASP A 200 -7.86 -15.75 10.65
N GLU A 201 -7.54 -15.90 9.36
CA GLU A 201 -7.17 -14.84 8.43
C GLU A 201 -5.91 -14.07 8.87
N PHE A 202 -4.88 -14.79 9.36
CA PHE A 202 -3.60 -14.19 9.74
C PHE A 202 -2.93 -13.48 8.56
N GLY A 203 -2.82 -12.15 8.67
CA GLY A 203 -2.37 -11.27 7.60
C GLY A 203 -3.47 -10.41 6.98
N GLU A 204 -4.74 -10.52 7.39
CA GLU A 204 -5.84 -9.74 6.80
C GLU A 204 -5.59 -8.23 6.90
N GLN A 205 -4.91 -7.78 7.95
CA GLN A 205 -4.33 -6.45 8.03
C GLN A 205 -2.89 -6.52 8.54
N ILE A 206 -2.02 -5.70 7.96
CA ILE A 206 -0.62 -5.54 8.36
C ILE A 206 -0.25 -4.06 8.44
N ALA A 207 0.61 -3.70 9.38
CA ALA A 207 1.15 -2.34 9.52
C ALA A 207 2.60 -2.38 10.03
N VAL A 208 3.38 -1.36 9.68
CA VAL A 208 4.83 -1.30 9.93
C VAL A 208 5.18 -0.02 10.69
N ALA A 209 5.98 -0.16 11.74
CA ALA A 209 6.65 0.93 12.47
C ALA A 209 7.70 0.34 13.41
N ASP A 210 8.70 1.11 13.85
CA ASP A 210 9.54 0.75 15.00
C ASP A 210 8.72 0.91 16.30
N LEU A 211 7.95 -0.12 16.65
CA LEU A 211 6.97 -0.09 17.75
C LEU A 211 7.64 -0.17 19.13
N ASN A 212 8.87 -0.68 19.18
CA ASN A 212 9.63 -0.86 20.42
C ASN A 212 10.77 0.17 20.63
N GLY A 213 11.16 0.90 19.58
CA GLY A 213 12.20 1.94 19.62
C GLY A 213 13.63 1.42 19.52
N ASP A 214 13.85 0.19 19.02
CA ASP A 214 15.20 -0.39 18.86
C ASP A 214 15.86 -0.06 17.51
N GLY A 215 15.15 0.67 16.64
CA GLY A 215 15.63 1.19 15.36
C GLY A 215 15.45 0.24 14.18
N TYR A 216 14.87 -0.93 14.39
CA TYR A 216 14.40 -1.84 13.34
C TYR A 216 12.89 -1.64 13.19
N SER A 217 12.36 -1.72 11.97
CA SER A 217 10.91 -1.76 11.79
C SER A 217 10.35 -3.05 12.41
N ASP A 218 9.18 -2.96 13.04
CA ASP A 218 8.39 -4.09 13.53
C ASP A 218 7.14 -4.27 12.65
N LEU A 219 6.65 -5.49 12.55
CA LEU A 219 5.45 -5.84 11.77
C LEU A 219 4.27 -6.19 12.68
N ALA A 220 3.24 -5.34 12.70
CA ALA A 220 1.96 -5.68 13.31
C ALA A 220 1.11 -6.48 12.31
N VAL A 221 0.56 -7.62 12.73
CA VAL A 221 -0.24 -8.55 11.90
C VAL A 221 -1.52 -8.93 12.64
N SER A 222 -2.68 -8.74 12.02
CA SER A 222 -3.96 -9.19 12.57
C SER A 222 -4.37 -10.59 12.10
N ALA A 223 -5.21 -11.21 12.91
CA ALA A 223 -6.01 -12.39 12.59
C ALA A 223 -7.43 -12.10 13.13
N PRO A 224 -8.27 -11.34 12.40
CA PRO A 224 -9.49 -10.77 12.96
C PRO A 224 -10.55 -11.83 13.32
N ALA A 225 -10.53 -12.99 12.67
CA ALA A 225 -11.45 -14.09 12.94
C ALA A 225 -10.94 -15.06 14.03
N GLU A 226 -9.73 -14.83 14.59
CA GLU A 226 -9.15 -15.65 15.67
C GLU A 226 -10.14 -15.91 16.82
N LYS A 227 -10.20 -17.18 17.21
CA LYS A 227 -10.94 -17.66 18.38
C LYS A 227 -10.11 -17.51 19.66
N VAL A 228 -10.44 -16.53 20.49
CA VAL A 228 -9.74 -16.35 21.78
C VAL A 228 -10.49 -17.10 22.90
N GLY A 229 -10.04 -18.33 23.17
CA GLY A 229 -10.55 -19.19 24.23
C GLY A 229 -11.98 -19.70 23.96
N ARG A 230 -12.98 -19.06 24.57
CA ARG A 230 -14.42 -19.34 24.31
C ARG A 230 -15.11 -18.22 23.52
N LYS A 231 -14.35 -17.32 22.89
CA LYS A 231 -14.85 -16.20 22.12
C LYS A 231 -14.43 -16.38 20.65
N ASP A 232 -15.33 -16.96 19.87
CA ASP A 232 -15.20 -17.06 18.41
C ASP A 232 -15.15 -15.65 17.80
N ASP A 233 -14.34 -15.44 16.75
CA ASP A 233 -14.26 -14.16 16.03
C ASP A 233 -13.91 -12.96 16.92
N ALA A 234 -13.13 -13.18 17.98
CA ALA A 234 -12.70 -12.12 18.89
C ALA A 234 -11.53 -11.30 18.34
N GLY A 235 -10.74 -11.92 17.46
CA GLY A 235 -9.61 -11.32 16.78
C GLY A 235 -8.36 -11.20 17.65
N ALA A 236 -7.22 -11.45 17.01
CA ALA A 236 -5.90 -11.23 17.56
C ALA A 236 -5.11 -10.24 16.72
N LEU A 237 -4.12 -9.62 17.37
CA LEU A 237 -3.13 -8.75 16.78
C LEU A 237 -1.79 -9.11 17.40
N VAL A 238 -0.79 -9.36 16.57
CA VAL A 238 0.54 -9.79 16.98
C VAL A 238 1.56 -8.83 16.40
N ILE A 239 2.51 -8.36 17.21
CA ILE A 239 3.69 -7.64 16.72
C ILE A 239 4.83 -8.66 16.57
N VAL A 240 5.38 -8.77 15.37
CA VAL A 240 6.58 -9.55 15.06
C VAL A 240 7.76 -8.59 14.99
N TRP A 241 8.76 -8.83 15.84
CA TRP A 241 9.80 -7.85 16.12
C TRP A 241 10.89 -7.84 15.06
N GLY A 242 11.31 -6.66 14.62
CA GLY A 242 12.52 -6.45 13.83
C GLY A 242 13.79 -6.83 14.59
N SER A 243 14.86 -7.07 13.85
CA SER A 243 16.22 -7.24 14.38
C SER A 243 17.24 -7.29 13.25
N ARG A 244 18.53 -7.13 13.54
CA ARG A 244 19.64 -7.28 12.56
C ARG A 244 19.65 -8.58 11.72
N LYS A 245 18.87 -9.59 12.08
CA LYS A 245 18.74 -10.86 11.33
C LYS A 245 17.39 -10.97 10.59
N GLY A 246 16.66 -9.86 10.49
CA GLY A 246 15.25 -9.81 10.13
C GLY A 246 14.33 -10.13 11.32
N LEU A 247 13.07 -10.43 11.01
CA LEU A 247 12.02 -10.74 11.98
C LEU A 247 12.43 -11.83 13.00
N SER A 248 12.32 -11.54 14.29
CA SER A 248 12.78 -12.41 15.39
C SER A 248 11.84 -12.41 16.61
N GLY A 249 10.88 -13.33 16.58
CA GLY A 249 9.92 -13.54 17.67
C GLY A 249 8.79 -12.52 17.67
N ALA A 250 7.73 -12.79 18.43
CA ALA A 250 6.53 -11.98 18.38
C ALA A 250 5.76 -11.93 19.72
N THR A 251 4.81 -11.01 19.82
CA THR A 251 4.05 -10.73 21.03
C THR A 251 2.62 -10.31 20.70
N THR A 252 1.63 -10.89 21.39
CA THR A 252 0.21 -10.52 21.22
C THR A 252 -0.06 -9.15 21.84
N VAL A 253 -0.71 -8.26 21.09
CA VAL A 253 -1.28 -7.02 21.59
C VAL A 253 -2.58 -7.34 22.32
N LYS A 254 -2.71 -6.88 23.57
CA LYS A 254 -3.90 -7.15 24.39
C LYS A 254 -5.14 -6.50 23.79
N ASN A 255 -6.10 -7.33 23.34
CA ASN A 255 -7.44 -6.85 22.98
C ASN A 255 -8.10 -6.20 24.22
N PRO A 256 -8.44 -4.90 24.20
CA PRO A 256 -9.00 -4.18 25.35
C PRO A 256 -10.50 -4.48 25.56
N GLN A 257 -11.16 -5.14 24.61
CA GLN A 257 -12.58 -5.49 24.67
C GLN A 257 -12.82 -6.86 24.04
N LEU A 258 -12.53 -7.92 24.81
CA LEU A 258 -12.63 -9.30 24.34
C LEU A 258 -14.10 -9.78 24.28
N LEU A 259 -14.69 -9.74 23.09
CA LEU A 259 -16.06 -10.19 22.81
C LEU A 259 -16.07 -11.14 21.61
N SER A 260 -17.05 -12.04 21.54
CA SER A 260 -17.28 -12.83 20.33
C SER A 260 -17.72 -11.91 19.19
N GLY A 261 -17.19 -12.10 17.98
CA GLY A 261 -17.48 -11.24 16.83
C GLY A 261 -16.96 -9.80 16.94
N SER A 262 -16.00 -9.52 17.84
CA SER A 262 -15.40 -8.18 17.92
C SER A 262 -14.40 -7.89 16.79
N CYS A 263 -13.90 -8.92 16.11
CA CYS A 263 -13.02 -8.81 14.95
C CYS A 263 -11.85 -7.82 15.19
N PHE A 264 -11.17 -7.94 16.34
CA PHE A 264 -10.10 -7.02 16.71
C PHE A 264 -8.93 -7.14 15.73
N GLY A 265 -8.69 -6.07 14.97
CA GLY A 265 -7.71 -6.06 13.87
C GLY A 265 -8.31 -6.11 12.46
N ILE A 266 -9.62 -5.90 12.29
CA ILE A 266 -10.30 -5.79 10.97
C ILE A 266 -9.86 -4.55 10.14
N GLY A 267 -9.14 -3.63 10.75
CA GLY A 267 -8.46 -2.49 10.13
C GLY A 267 -7.30 -2.06 11.02
N LEU A 268 -6.15 -1.73 10.46
CA LEU A 268 -4.91 -1.52 11.24
C LEU A 268 -4.04 -0.41 10.64
N ALA A 269 -3.55 0.51 11.47
CA ALA A 269 -2.51 1.45 11.09
C ALA A 269 -1.53 1.71 12.24
N ALA A 270 -0.25 1.90 11.93
CA ALA A 270 0.81 2.19 12.89
C ALA A 270 1.42 3.57 12.61
N ALA A 271 1.44 4.46 13.60
CA ALA A 271 2.13 5.76 13.55
C ALA A 271 2.11 6.46 14.92
N ASP A 272 2.95 7.48 15.13
CA ASP A 272 2.88 8.34 16.32
C ASP A 272 1.71 9.34 16.21
N PHE A 273 0.50 8.92 16.60
CA PHE A 273 -0.69 9.78 16.59
C PHE A 273 -0.72 10.77 17.76
N THR A 274 0.13 10.58 18.78
CA THR A 274 0.20 11.46 19.96
C THR A 274 1.27 12.54 19.87
N GLY A 275 2.30 12.33 19.05
CA GLY A 275 3.46 13.20 18.90
C GLY A 275 4.44 13.08 20.07
N ASP A 276 4.51 11.90 20.71
CA ASP A 276 5.34 11.64 21.89
C ASP A 276 6.67 10.93 21.55
N GLY A 277 6.90 10.66 20.26
CA GLY A 277 8.09 10.00 19.72
C GLY A 277 8.01 8.47 19.71
N LYS A 278 6.87 7.87 20.08
CA LYS A 278 6.68 6.42 20.09
C LYS A 278 5.49 6.06 19.20
N PRO A 279 5.64 5.16 18.21
CA PRO A 279 4.52 4.76 17.38
C PRO A 279 3.40 4.10 18.20
N ASP A 280 2.17 4.45 17.89
CA ASP A 280 0.95 3.84 18.41
C ASP A 280 0.33 2.92 17.35
N LEU A 281 -0.58 2.03 17.76
CA LEU A 281 -1.43 1.23 16.87
C LEU A 281 -2.88 1.72 16.93
N ALA A 282 -3.41 2.19 15.80
CA ALA A 282 -4.83 2.37 15.58
C ALA A 282 -5.42 1.05 15.07
N VAL A 283 -6.32 0.45 15.85
CA VAL A 283 -6.91 -0.88 15.60
C VAL A 283 -8.42 -0.77 15.55
N ALA A 284 -9.03 -1.11 14.42
CA ALA A 284 -10.47 -1.22 14.30
C ALA A 284 -11.00 -2.52 14.93
N ALA A 285 -12.17 -2.43 15.54
CA ALA A 285 -12.93 -3.54 16.07
C ALA A 285 -14.43 -3.22 16.10
N GLN A 286 -15.27 -4.24 15.99
CA GLN A 286 -16.71 -4.13 16.23
C GLN A 286 -16.99 -3.78 17.71
N SER A 287 -18.15 -3.20 17.96
CA SER A 287 -18.55 -2.60 19.24
C SER A 287 -19.63 -3.42 19.95
N ASP A 288 -19.61 -3.41 21.28
CA ASP A 288 -20.72 -3.92 22.12
C ASP A 288 -22.06 -3.20 21.88
N THR A 289 -22.04 -2.00 21.29
CA THR A 289 -23.24 -1.20 21.01
C THR A 289 -24.03 -1.64 19.77
N GLY A 290 -23.67 -2.74 19.12
CA GLY A 290 -24.44 -3.34 18.03
C GLY A 290 -23.59 -3.81 16.84
N ARG A 291 -24.12 -4.76 16.07
CA ARG A 291 -23.41 -5.52 15.01
C ARG A 291 -22.74 -4.68 13.92
N ASN A 292 -23.22 -3.45 13.69
CA ASN A 292 -22.72 -2.56 12.65
C ASN A 292 -22.01 -1.32 13.24
N ALA A 293 -21.78 -1.28 14.56
CA ALA A 293 -21.05 -0.21 15.21
C ALA A 293 -19.57 -0.59 15.31
N TYR A 294 -18.68 0.23 14.75
CA TYR A 294 -17.24 0.04 14.83
C TYR A 294 -16.58 1.14 15.68
N ARG A 295 -15.42 0.81 16.23
CA ARG A 295 -14.61 1.68 17.09
C ARG A 295 -13.14 1.47 16.78
N ILE A 296 -12.36 2.54 16.86
CA ILE A 296 -10.91 2.52 16.75
C ILE A 296 -10.34 2.50 18.17
N ARG A 297 -9.60 1.45 18.54
CA ARG A 297 -8.74 1.44 19.71
C ARG A 297 -7.40 2.03 19.31
N LEU A 298 -7.03 3.15 19.91
CA LEU A 298 -5.66 3.66 19.82
C LEU A 298 -4.89 3.05 21.00
N VAL A 299 -4.09 2.03 20.72
CA VAL A 299 -3.20 1.37 21.68
C VAL A 299 -1.85 2.08 21.60
N ARG A 300 -1.38 2.68 22.70
CA ARG A 300 -0.22 3.57 22.65
C ARG A 300 1.11 2.88 22.91
N GLY A 301 2.15 3.43 22.27
CA GLY A 301 3.54 3.08 22.54
C GLY A 301 4.02 3.53 23.94
N PRO A 302 5.18 3.03 24.42
CA PRO A 302 6.04 2.06 23.75
C PRO A 302 5.45 0.66 23.86
N PHE A 303 5.64 -0.15 22.82
CA PHE A 303 5.37 -1.57 22.90
C PHE A 303 6.63 -2.30 23.41
N THR A 304 6.46 -3.42 24.12
CA THR A 304 7.60 -4.24 24.55
C THR A 304 7.43 -5.70 24.16
N LYS A 305 8.56 -6.42 24.05
CA LYS A 305 8.60 -7.87 23.73
C LYS A 305 7.97 -8.76 24.84
N GLN A 306 7.51 -8.16 25.94
CA GLN A 306 6.72 -8.78 27.03
C GLN A 306 5.24 -8.37 27.01
N GLY A 307 4.77 -7.62 26.01
CA GLY A 307 3.36 -7.26 25.82
C GLY A 307 2.88 -6.06 26.65
N ARG A 308 3.80 -5.22 27.14
CA ARG A 308 3.43 -3.94 27.77
C ARG A 308 3.17 -2.90 26.68
N THR A 309 2.18 -2.05 26.94
CA THR A 309 1.78 -0.88 26.16
C THR A 309 1.43 0.25 27.15
N ASP A 310 1.29 1.48 26.68
CA ASP A 310 0.66 2.55 27.46
C ASP A 310 -0.88 2.51 27.29
N LYS A 311 -1.55 3.58 27.73
CA LYS A 311 -3.00 3.81 27.71
C LYS A 311 -3.64 3.55 26.36
N VAL A 312 -4.69 2.70 26.38
CA VAL A 312 -5.62 2.57 25.26
C VAL A 312 -6.69 3.67 25.32
N THR A 313 -6.94 4.38 24.22
CA THR A 313 -8.13 5.23 24.05
C THR A 313 -9.07 4.68 22.97
N THR A 314 -10.34 5.06 23.02
CA THR A 314 -11.39 4.53 22.13
C THR A 314 -12.09 5.66 21.41
N HIS A 315 -12.14 5.58 20.08
CA HIS A 315 -12.76 6.57 19.20
C HIS A 315 -13.88 5.91 18.39
N ARG A 316 -14.96 6.65 18.12
CA ARG A 316 -16.07 6.15 17.30
C ARG A 316 -15.67 6.20 15.82
N ALA A 317 -15.82 5.07 15.11
CA ALA A 317 -15.85 5.04 13.65
C ALA A 317 -17.32 5.08 13.20
N PRO A 318 -17.78 6.10 12.45
CA PRO A 318 -19.15 6.19 11.95
C PRO A 318 -19.33 5.42 10.63
N LEU A 319 -18.60 4.31 10.47
CA LEU A 319 -18.47 3.52 9.26
C LEU A 319 -18.49 2.03 9.59
N GLU A 320 -18.99 1.23 8.66
CA GLU A 320 -18.90 -0.22 8.64
C GLU A 320 -17.64 -0.66 7.89
N ARG A 321 -17.02 -1.77 8.33
CA ARG A 321 -15.77 -2.32 7.76
C ARG A 321 -14.66 -1.26 7.58
N PRO A 322 -14.28 -0.54 8.65
CA PRO A 322 -13.35 0.58 8.53
C PRO A 322 -11.91 0.12 8.23
N ASP A 323 -11.36 0.60 7.12
CA ASP A 323 -9.94 0.50 6.78
C ASP A 323 -9.19 1.77 7.20
N LEU A 324 -7.92 1.63 7.58
CA LEU A 324 -7.16 2.62 8.34
C LEU A 324 -5.86 3.01 7.62
N THR A 325 -5.67 4.30 7.36
CA THR A 325 -4.46 4.83 6.71
C THR A 325 -3.87 5.97 7.54
N ALA A 326 -2.63 5.81 8.00
CA ALA A 326 -1.91 6.86 8.73
C ALA A 326 -1.14 7.80 7.79
N GLY A 327 -0.92 9.04 8.22
CA GLY A 327 0.05 9.94 7.58
C GLY A 327 0.05 11.35 8.17
N HIS A 328 1.06 12.15 7.86
CA HIS A 328 1.18 13.53 8.34
C HIS A 328 0.49 14.51 7.38
N VAL A 329 -0.83 14.72 7.52
CA VAL A 329 -1.59 15.62 6.63
C VAL A 329 -1.41 17.09 7.04
N ASN A 330 -0.95 17.34 8.26
CA ASN A 330 -0.86 18.66 8.87
C ASN A 330 0.52 18.95 9.51
N GLY A 331 0.76 20.20 9.91
CA GLY A 331 2.08 20.67 10.35
C GLY A 331 2.48 20.46 11.82
N ASP A 332 1.79 19.61 12.59
CA ASP A 332 1.97 19.50 14.06
C ASP A 332 2.79 18.29 14.55
N LYS A 333 3.49 17.63 13.62
CA LYS A 333 4.34 16.44 13.80
C LYS A 333 3.61 15.19 14.32
N LYS A 334 2.27 15.21 14.42
CA LYS A 334 1.50 14.01 14.77
C LYS A 334 1.05 13.32 13.49
N ALA A 335 0.93 12.00 13.55
CA ALA A 335 0.18 11.28 12.55
C ALA A 335 -1.31 11.65 12.68
N ASP A 336 -1.93 11.86 11.53
CA ASP A 336 -3.37 11.90 11.36
C ASP A 336 -3.83 10.54 10.82
N LEU A 337 -5.11 10.20 11.02
CA LEU A 337 -5.70 8.95 10.58
C LEU A 337 -6.83 9.23 9.57
N ILE A 338 -6.73 8.61 8.39
CA ILE A 338 -7.84 8.47 7.45
C ILE A 338 -8.53 7.14 7.74
N VAL A 339 -9.85 7.18 7.81
CA VAL A 339 -10.70 6.01 7.98
C VAL A 339 -11.61 5.95 6.76
N THR A 340 -11.48 4.92 5.95
CA THR A 340 -12.40 4.62 4.83
C THR A 340 -13.29 3.45 5.20
N GLY A 341 -14.37 3.23 4.45
CA GLY A 341 -15.31 2.15 4.72
C GLY A 341 -16.69 2.46 4.15
N LEU A 342 -17.72 1.80 4.69
CA LEU A 342 -19.09 1.92 4.23
C LEU A 342 -19.94 2.74 5.21
N GLN A 343 -20.94 3.48 4.73
CA GLN A 343 -21.87 4.22 5.58
C GLN A 343 -22.74 3.24 6.38
N THR A 344 -22.92 3.51 7.68
CA THR A 344 -23.83 2.72 8.53
C THR A 344 -25.29 2.96 8.10
N GLY A 345 -25.95 1.98 7.50
CA GLY A 345 -27.29 2.17 6.98
C GLY A 345 -27.80 1.04 6.07
N LYS A 346 -28.80 1.35 5.24
CA LYS A 346 -29.35 0.44 4.22
C LYS A 346 -28.52 0.45 2.93
N ASP A 347 -27.91 1.59 2.64
CA ASP A 347 -27.16 1.82 1.42
C ASP A 347 -25.67 1.72 1.79
N ALA A 348 -24.99 0.72 1.25
CA ALA A 348 -23.59 0.39 1.54
C ALA A 348 -22.63 1.33 0.81
N LEU A 349 -22.79 2.64 1.05
CA LEU A 349 -22.11 3.71 0.33
C LEU A 349 -20.68 3.93 0.85
N GLY A 350 -19.73 4.17 -0.03
CA GLY A 350 -18.35 4.52 0.32
C GLY A 350 -18.28 5.84 1.10
N ALA A 351 -17.46 5.88 2.15
CA ALA A 351 -17.27 7.10 2.94
C ALA A 351 -15.92 7.13 3.66
N ALA A 352 -15.34 8.34 3.71
CA ALA A 352 -14.08 8.59 4.39
C ALA A 352 -14.19 9.67 5.49
N VAL A 353 -13.38 9.53 6.53
CA VAL A 353 -13.32 10.44 7.69
C VAL A 353 -11.86 10.71 8.08
N PHE A 354 -11.51 11.98 8.23
CA PHE A 354 -10.22 12.45 8.72
C PHE A 354 -10.25 12.64 10.24
N TYR A 355 -9.31 12.03 10.95
CA TYR A 355 -9.09 12.20 12.39
C TYR A 355 -7.73 12.84 12.62
N LYS A 356 -7.73 14.05 13.18
CA LYS A 356 -6.50 14.77 13.50
C LYS A 356 -5.78 14.13 14.71
N GLY A 357 -4.47 13.99 14.65
CA GLY A 357 -3.63 13.60 15.78
C GLY A 357 -3.60 14.64 16.91
N THR A 358 -3.47 14.20 18.16
CA THR A 358 -3.39 15.04 19.37
C THR A 358 -2.61 14.30 20.46
N ALA A 359 -2.03 15.00 21.44
CA ALA A 359 -1.39 14.35 22.60
C ALA A 359 -2.32 13.41 23.43
N SER A 360 -3.64 13.54 23.23
CA SER A 360 -4.67 12.67 23.83
C SER A 360 -5.14 11.53 22.90
N GLY A 361 -4.51 11.35 21.74
CA GLY A 361 -4.91 10.43 20.68
C GLY A 361 -5.67 11.18 19.57
N LEU A 362 -6.72 10.60 19.03
CA LEU A 362 -7.44 11.20 17.91
C LEU A 362 -8.44 12.28 18.34
N ALA A 363 -8.55 13.34 17.53
CA ALA A 363 -9.62 14.34 17.63
C ALA A 363 -10.95 13.81 17.08
N LYS A 364 -12.03 14.60 17.20
CA LYS A 364 -13.32 14.29 16.58
C LYS A 364 -13.17 14.25 15.04
N GLY A 365 -13.54 13.12 14.44
CA GLY A 365 -13.46 12.91 13.00
C GLY A 365 -14.28 13.90 12.17
N ALA A 366 -13.70 14.35 11.05
CA ALA A 366 -14.30 15.24 10.06
C ALA A 366 -14.61 14.46 8.77
N LYS A 367 -15.83 14.58 8.24
CA LYS A 367 -16.23 13.92 6.98
C LYS A 367 -15.39 14.42 5.80
N MET A 368 -15.03 13.50 4.91
CA MET A 368 -14.35 13.77 3.65
C MET A 368 -15.28 13.53 2.45
N ARG A 369 -14.72 13.44 1.24
CA ARG A 369 -15.42 12.85 0.08
C ARG A 369 -15.63 11.35 0.31
N ALA A 370 -16.50 10.73 -0.50
CA ALA A 370 -16.62 9.28 -0.54
C ALA A 370 -15.31 8.62 -0.99
N GLY A 371 -15.12 7.37 -0.56
CA GLY A 371 -13.98 6.53 -0.93
C GLY A 371 -13.87 5.31 -0.02
N THR A 372 -13.37 4.21 -0.60
CA THR A 372 -13.20 2.89 0.03
C THR A 372 -11.73 2.45 0.08
N THR A 373 -10.83 3.28 -0.45
CA THR A 373 -9.37 3.17 -0.34
C THR A 373 -8.76 4.54 -0.07
N ALA A 374 -7.58 4.57 0.57
CA ALA A 374 -6.86 5.80 0.82
C ALA A 374 -5.34 5.61 0.76
N ALA A 375 -4.64 6.66 0.33
CA ALA A 375 -3.20 6.82 0.52
C ALA A 375 -2.91 8.23 1.06
N VAL A 376 -1.86 8.36 1.87
CA VAL A 376 -1.34 9.64 2.35
C VAL A 376 0.17 9.66 2.12
N GLY A 377 0.66 10.71 1.44
CA GLY A 377 2.08 10.85 1.13
C GLY A 377 2.46 12.30 0.84
N ASP A 378 3.73 12.64 1.03
CA ASP A 378 4.26 13.98 0.78
C ASP A 378 5.41 13.97 -0.24
N ARG A 379 5.97 15.15 -0.50
CA ARG A 379 7.06 15.41 -1.44
C ARG A 379 8.30 14.49 -1.30
N TYR A 380 8.54 13.92 -0.12
CA TYR A 380 9.74 13.14 0.21
C TYR A 380 9.46 11.66 0.45
N GLY A 381 8.22 11.20 0.26
CA GLY A 381 7.80 9.86 0.65
C GLY A 381 7.79 9.62 2.16
N TYR A 382 7.50 8.39 2.58
CA TYR A 382 7.36 8.04 4.00
C TYR A 382 8.65 8.28 4.79
N GLY A 383 8.61 9.21 5.76
CA GLY A 383 9.60 9.31 6.85
C GLY A 383 10.19 10.69 7.13
N TYR A 384 10.12 11.68 6.22
CA TYR A 384 10.87 12.94 6.41
C TYR A 384 10.09 14.10 7.05
N GLY A 385 8.74 14.09 7.03
CA GLY A 385 7.91 14.95 7.90
C GLY A 385 8.07 16.48 7.73
N TYR A 386 8.62 16.95 6.62
CA TYR A 386 8.82 18.38 6.32
C TYR A 386 7.75 18.97 5.38
N GLY A 387 6.87 18.14 4.81
CA GLY A 387 5.72 18.56 4.01
C GLY A 387 4.38 18.40 4.73
N TYR A 388 3.30 18.82 4.06
CA TYR A 388 1.94 18.40 4.40
C TYR A 388 1.57 17.28 3.44
N GLY A 389 1.27 16.09 3.97
CA GLY A 389 0.84 14.94 3.17
C GLY A 389 -0.46 15.22 2.44
N ASP A 390 -0.46 14.98 1.14
CA ASP A 390 -1.64 14.98 0.30
C ASP A 390 -2.38 13.64 0.49
N ILE A 391 -3.71 13.68 0.50
CA ILE A 391 -4.56 12.50 0.63
C ILE A 391 -5.13 12.17 -0.76
N VAL A 392 -5.08 10.90 -1.13
CA VAL A 392 -5.84 10.38 -2.27
C VAL A 392 -6.87 9.39 -1.73
N LEU A 393 -8.13 9.59 -2.08
CA LEU A 393 -9.22 8.65 -1.83
C LEU A 393 -9.63 8.00 -3.14
N GLY A 394 -9.72 6.67 -3.19
CA GLY A 394 -10.29 5.95 -4.33
C GLY A 394 -11.76 5.60 -4.09
N ASN A 395 -12.58 5.77 -5.13
CA ASN A 395 -13.98 5.37 -5.16
C ASN A 395 -14.22 4.56 -6.45
N PRO A 396 -13.94 3.25 -6.45
CA PRO A 396 -13.95 2.40 -7.64
C PRO A 396 -15.36 1.97 -8.09
N ASP A 397 -16.38 2.21 -7.25
CA ASP A 397 -17.73 1.69 -7.44
C ASP A 397 -18.54 2.50 -8.47
N GLU A 398 -19.39 1.80 -9.22
CA GLU A 398 -20.23 2.41 -10.27
C GLU A 398 -21.33 3.33 -9.69
N PRO A 399 -21.80 4.35 -10.43
CA PRO A 399 -22.84 5.29 -9.97
C PRO A 399 -24.16 4.65 -9.52
N ASP A 400 -24.49 3.47 -10.06
CA ASP A 400 -25.71 2.72 -9.69
C ASP A 400 -25.58 2.02 -8.33
N ALA A 401 -24.36 1.75 -7.86
CA ALA A 401 -24.06 1.15 -6.56
C ALA A 401 -23.63 2.21 -5.53
N GLU A 402 -22.89 3.23 -5.97
CA GLU A 402 -22.40 4.36 -5.20
C GLU A 402 -22.71 5.67 -5.96
N PRO A 403 -23.81 6.38 -5.65
CA PRO A 403 -24.23 7.58 -6.38
C PRO A 403 -23.25 8.76 -6.36
N SER A 404 -22.20 8.72 -5.54
CA SER A 404 -21.09 9.68 -5.55
C SER A 404 -19.83 9.18 -6.27
N GLY A 405 -19.88 7.99 -6.88
CA GLY A 405 -18.87 7.42 -7.75
C GLY A 405 -19.01 7.87 -9.21
N SER A 406 -18.08 7.40 -10.03
CA SER A 406 -18.04 7.64 -11.47
C SER A 406 -18.06 6.29 -12.20
N LYS A 407 -18.53 6.27 -13.45
CA LYS A 407 -18.46 5.06 -14.29
C LYS A 407 -17.00 4.59 -14.36
N GLY A 408 -16.75 3.32 -14.09
CA GLY A 408 -15.40 2.75 -14.03
C GLY A 408 -14.53 3.23 -12.87
N GLY A 409 -15.09 3.96 -11.89
CA GLY A 409 -14.38 4.47 -10.72
C GLY A 409 -13.78 5.87 -10.88
N GLU A 410 -13.45 6.49 -9.74
CA GLU A 410 -12.72 7.76 -9.63
C GLU A 410 -11.69 7.77 -8.49
N ILE A 411 -10.77 8.74 -8.55
CA ILE A 411 -9.99 9.17 -7.39
C ILE A 411 -10.30 10.63 -7.04
N SER A 412 -10.17 10.96 -5.76
CA SER A 412 -10.25 12.30 -5.22
C SER A 412 -8.96 12.67 -4.47
N VAL A 413 -8.14 13.52 -5.08
CA VAL A 413 -6.91 14.09 -4.51
C VAL A 413 -7.27 15.33 -3.67
N ILE A 414 -6.86 15.36 -2.41
CA ILE A 414 -7.17 16.41 -1.43
C ILE A 414 -5.84 16.85 -0.80
N TYR A 415 -5.41 18.08 -1.10
CA TYR A 415 -4.07 18.51 -0.75
C TYR A 415 -3.93 18.83 0.75
N GLY A 416 -2.78 18.49 1.32
CA GLY A 416 -2.41 18.80 2.70
C GLY A 416 -2.21 20.29 2.92
N THR A 417 -2.43 20.75 4.15
CA THR A 417 -2.17 22.13 4.59
C THR A 417 -1.72 22.14 6.05
N LYS A 418 -1.20 23.28 6.54
CA LYS A 418 -0.87 23.47 7.96
C LYS A 418 -2.00 23.07 8.92
N SER A 419 -3.26 23.19 8.49
CA SER A 419 -4.46 22.89 9.29
C SER A 419 -5.11 21.54 8.95
N GLY A 420 -4.47 20.69 8.14
CA GLY A 420 -5.01 19.42 7.65
C GLY A 420 -5.59 19.52 6.22
N PRO A 421 -6.55 18.65 5.83
CA PRO A 421 -7.04 18.53 4.45
C PRO A 421 -7.61 19.84 3.89
N SER A 422 -7.21 20.21 2.67
CA SER A 422 -7.73 21.40 2.00
C SER A 422 -9.19 21.24 1.56
N LYS A 423 -10.02 22.25 1.85
CA LYS A 423 -11.43 22.31 1.42
C LYS A 423 -11.59 22.78 -0.04
N THR A 424 -10.60 23.49 -0.57
CA THR A 424 -10.66 24.17 -1.87
C THR A 424 -9.66 23.61 -2.88
N ARG A 425 -8.42 23.32 -2.47
CA ARG A 425 -7.40 22.70 -3.32
C ARG A 425 -7.62 21.19 -3.33
N ARG A 426 -8.35 20.71 -4.32
CA ARG A 426 -8.71 19.29 -4.52
C ARG A 426 -8.98 19.01 -5.99
N LYS A 427 -8.77 17.77 -6.45
CA LYS A 427 -8.92 17.32 -7.84
C LYS A 427 -9.62 15.96 -7.86
N THR A 428 -10.63 15.79 -8.72
CA THR A 428 -11.23 14.48 -8.98
C THR A 428 -10.78 14.03 -10.37
N LEU A 429 -10.46 12.75 -10.54
CA LEU A 429 -9.96 12.17 -11.79
C LEU A 429 -10.58 10.78 -12.04
N THR A 430 -10.75 10.47 -13.32
CA THR A 430 -11.23 9.20 -13.89
C THR A 430 -10.36 8.86 -15.11
N GLN A 431 -10.46 7.64 -15.66
CA GLN A 431 -9.81 7.31 -16.95
C GLN A 431 -10.24 8.25 -18.08
N SER A 432 -11.51 8.69 -18.11
CA SER A 432 -12.00 9.67 -19.10
C SER A 432 -11.54 11.12 -18.86
N SER A 433 -10.71 11.40 -17.84
CA SER A 433 -10.22 12.75 -17.57
C SER A 433 -9.09 13.14 -18.53
N ALA A 434 -9.05 14.40 -18.97
CA ALA A 434 -8.13 14.83 -20.01
C ALA A 434 -6.64 14.56 -19.67
N GLY A 435 -5.98 13.77 -20.51
CA GLY A 435 -4.59 13.34 -20.34
C GLY A 435 -4.41 12.06 -19.51
N VAL A 436 -5.45 11.53 -18.86
CA VAL A 436 -5.41 10.20 -18.25
C VAL A 436 -5.57 9.14 -19.35
N PRO A 437 -4.77 8.06 -19.37
CA PRO A 437 -4.89 7.02 -20.39
C PRO A 437 -6.16 6.16 -20.23
N GLY A 438 -6.68 5.70 -21.37
CA GLY A 438 -7.87 4.86 -21.46
C GLY A 438 -9.19 5.65 -21.52
N ALA A 439 -10.29 4.95 -21.27
CA ALA A 439 -11.62 5.51 -21.12
C ALA A 439 -12.34 4.74 -20.00
N SER A 440 -13.23 5.42 -19.27
CA SER A 440 -14.02 4.81 -18.20
C SER A 440 -15.00 3.76 -18.73
N GLU A 441 -14.76 2.48 -18.44
CA GLU A 441 -15.65 1.37 -18.75
C GLU A 441 -16.28 0.79 -17.48
N THR A 442 -17.50 0.25 -17.60
CA THR A 442 -18.24 -0.22 -16.41
C THR A 442 -17.56 -1.46 -15.85
N GLY A 443 -17.15 -1.37 -14.58
CA GLY A 443 -16.39 -2.41 -13.89
C GLY A 443 -14.87 -2.24 -13.93
N ASP A 444 -14.31 -1.17 -14.52
CA ASP A 444 -12.84 -0.94 -14.57
C ASP A 444 -12.20 -0.83 -13.16
N GLY A 445 -12.89 -0.19 -12.21
CA GLY A 445 -12.43 -0.06 -10.83
C GLY A 445 -11.23 0.90 -10.65
N PHE A 446 -11.19 2.00 -11.39
CA PHE A 446 -10.17 3.05 -11.23
C PHE A 446 -10.21 3.62 -9.81
N GLY A 447 -9.12 3.43 -9.07
CA GLY A 447 -9.03 3.80 -7.65
C GLY A 447 -9.20 2.63 -6.68
N SER A 448 -9.36 1.38 -7.15
CA SER A 448 -9.37 0.18 -6.29
C SER A 448 -8.08 -0.02 -5.48
N ALA A 449 -6.97 0.61 -5.90
CA ALA A 449 -5.77 0.79 -5.10
C ALA A 449 -5.11 2.14 -5.45
N VAL A 450 -4.40 2.74 -4.49
CA VAL A 450 -3.66 3.99 -4.68
C VAL A 450 -2.35 3.95 -3.89
N ALA A 451 -1.24 4.40 -4.48
CA ALA A 451 0.06 4.49 -3.82
C ALA A 451 0.81 5.76 -4.23
N ILE A 452 1.40 6.46 -3.26
CA ILE A 452 2.06 7.76 -3.44
C ILE A 452 3.57 7.59 -3.20
N GLY A 453 4.40 8.07 -4.14
CA GLY A 453 5.85 7.97 -4.08
C GLY A 453 6.53 8.90 -5.09
N ASP A 454 7.84 9.06 -5.02
CA ASP A 454 8.65 9.79 -6.03
C ASP A 454 9.25 8.75 -6.98
N PHE A 455 8.49 8.32 -8.00
CA PHE A 455 8.88 7.19 -8.85
C PHE A 455 9.94 7.61 -9.89
N ASP A 456 9.88 8.85 -10.39
CA ASP A 456 10.85 9.37 -11.36
C ASP A 456 12.05 10.13 -10.72
N GLY A 457 12.01 10.41 -9.41
CA GLY A 457 13.13 11.00 -8.68
C GLY A 457 13.32 12.49 -8.94
N ASP A 458 12.26 13.24 -9.27
CA ASP A 458 12.25 14.70 -9.36
C ASP A 458 12.03 15.41 -8.00
N ARG A 459 11.82 14.62 -6.93
CA ARG A 459 11.47 15.09 -5.57
C ARG A 459 10.09 15.72 -5.52
N ARG A 460 9.10 15.01 -6.05
CA ARG A 460 7.67 15.29 -5.90
C ARG A 460 6.89 14.00 -5.72
N ALA A 461 5.73 14.11 -5.09
CA ALA A 461 4.80 13.00 -4.97
C ALA A 461 4.10 12.76 -6.32
N ASP A 462 4.41 11.63 -6.94
CA ASP A 462 3.64 10.98 -7.97
C ASP A 462 2.54 10.10 -7.34
N LEU A 463 1.64 9.57 -8.18
CA LEU A 463 0.57 8.67 -7.79
C LEU A 463 0.46 7.50 -8.78
N ALA A 464 0.48 6.29 -8.26
CA ALA A 464 0.03 5.09 -8.96
C ALA A 464 -1.42 4.77 -8.56
N VAL A 465 -2.27 4.44 -9.55
CA VAL A 465 -3.70 4.15 -9.39
C VAL A 465 -4.01 2.79 -9.99
N GLY A 466 -4.57 1.88 -9.19
CA GLY A 466 -5.02 0.57 -9.62
C GLY A 466 -6.33 0.63 -10.41
N VAL A 467 -6.41 -0.19 -11.45
CA VAL A 467 -7.57 -0.35 -12.34
C VAL A 467 -7.77 -1.85 -12.64
N PRO A 468 -8.00 -2.69 -11.60
CA PRO A 468 -7.93 -4.16 -11.73
C PRO A 468 -8.98 -4.75 -12.66
N GLY A 469 -10.12 -4.07 -12.84
CA GLY A 469 -11.18 -4.51 -13.75
C GLY A 469 -10.91 -4.20 -15.23
N LYS A 470 -9.83 -3.47 -15.55
CA LYS A 470 -9.57 -3.01 -16.92
C LYS A 470 -9.46 -4.17 -17.91
N THR A 471 -10.27 -4.12 -18.95
CA THR A 471 -10.17 -5.01 -20.12
C THR A 471 -8.92 -4.66 -20.93
N TYR A 472 -8.19 -5.65 -21.40
CA TYR A 472 -6.95 -5.44 -22.16
C TYR A 472 -7.20 -4.94 -23.59
N ASP A 473 -6.70 -3.74 -23.91
CA ASP A 473 -7.04 -3.04 -25.17
C ASP A 473 -6.70 -3.81 -26.47
N LYS A 474 -5.75 -4.77 -26.45
CA LYS A 474 -5.42 -5.58 -27.64
C LYS A 474 -6.21 -6.88 -27.76
N ASP A 475 -6.89 -7.32 -26.71
CA ASP A 475 -7.79 -8.49 -26.74
C ASP A 475 -9.01 -8.25 -25.82
N PRO A 476 -10.17 -7.88 -26.40
CA PRO A 476 -11.37 -7.54 -25.63
C PRO A 476 -12.03 -8.75 -24.95
N TYR A 477 -11.48 -9.96 -25.08
CA TYR A 477 -11.90 -11.14 -24.33
C TYR A 477 -11.13 -11.36 -23.03
N LEU A 478 -10.08 -10.57 -22.75
CA LEU A 478 -9.38 -10.58 -21.48
C LEU A 478 -9.94 -9.46 -20.58
N TYR A 479 -11.13 -9.72 -20.04
CA TYR A 479 -11.82 -8.82 -19.10
C TYR A 479 -11.11 -8.86 -17.75
N GLY A 480 -11.02 -7.73 -17.03
CA GLY A 480 -10.35 -7.73 -15.73
C GLY A 480 -8.89 -8.21 -15.76
N ALA A 481 -8.18 -8.00 -16.88
CA ALA A 481 -6.74 -8.23 -16.93
C ALA A 481 -6.00 -7.26 -16.00
N GLY A 482 -6.52 -6.03 -15.91
CA GLY A 482 -6.10 -4.99 -15.00
C GLY A 482 -4.98 -4.11 -15.54
N ALA A 483 -4.87 -2.92 -14.96
CA ALA A 483 -3.84 -1.95 -15.27
C ALA A 483 -3.49 -1.11 -14.03
N VAL A 484 -2.34 -0.43 -14.09
CA VAL A 484 -1.95 0.64 -13.18
C VAL A 484 -1.71 1.92 -13.97
N VAL A 485 -2.31 3.03 -13.55
CA VAL A 485 -2.10 4.36 -14.14
C VAL A 485 -1.17 5.17 -13.24
N TYR A 486 -0.06 5.64 -13.80
CA TYR A 486 0.84 6.58 -13.15
C TYR A 486 0.51 8.03 -13.54
N LEU A 487 0.48 8.90 -12.54
CA LEU A 487 0.22 10.33 -12.62
C LEU A 487 1.37 11.06 -11.92
N ARG A 488 2.03 12.01 -12.59
CA ARG A 488 3.22 12.66 -12.03
C ARG A 488 2.92 13.83 -11.10
N GLY A 489 3.82 14.06 -10.16
CA GLY A 489 3.91 15.29 -9.39
C GLY A 489 4.28 16.49 -10.27
N SER A 490 4.01 17.70 -9.76
CA SER A 490 4.52 18.94 -10.36
C SER A 490 4.58 20.06 -9.33
N ALA A 491 5.09 21.23 -9.70
CA ALA A 491 5.12 22.40 -8.81
C ALA A 491 3.73 22.87 -8.34
N SER A 492 2.67 22.61 -9.12
CA SER A 492 1.29 22.93 -8.75
C SER A 492 0.53 21.76 -8.11
N GLY A 493 1.15 20.58 -8.00
CA GLY A 493 0.53 19.32 -7.59
C GLY A 493 0.40 18.31 -8.74
N LEU A 494 -0.45 17.30 -8.56
CA LEU A 494 -0.60 16.17 -9.48
C LEU A 494 -1.07 16.58 -10.90
N THR A 495 -0.27 16.24 -11.91
CA THR A 495 -0.54 16.48 -13.32
C THR A 495 -1.00 15.22 -14.06
N THR A 496 -1.78 15.41 -15.13
CA THR A 496 -2.12 14.34 -16.10
C THR A 496 -1.20 14.38 -17.33
N ALA A 497 -0.28 15.34 -17.42
CA ALA A 497 0.62 15.50 -18.56
C ALA A 497 1.69 14.41 -18.61
N GLY A 498 1.60 13.52 -19.61
CA GLY A 498 2.46 12.34 -19.71
C GLY A 498 2.15 11.29 -18.65
N ALA A 499 0.89 11.17 -18.24
CA ALA A 499 0.42 10.02 -17.49
C ALA A 499 0.49 8.74 -18.36
N THR A 500 0.77 7.60 -17.74
CA THR A 500 0.99 6.33 -18.45
C THR A 500 0.22 5.19 -17.80
N ALA A 501 -0.39 4.31 -18.60
CA ALA A 501 -0.96 3.05 -18.15
C ALA A 501 0.04 1.91 -18.34
N VAL A 502 0.05 0.97 -17.39
CA VAL A 502 0.96 -0.17 -17.32
C VAL A 502 0.16 -1.44 -17.04
N HIS A 503 0.49 -2.51 -17.73
CA HIS A 503 -0.11 -3.85 -17.62
C HIS A 503 0.98 -4.92 -17.91
N GLN A 504 0.65 -6.20 -17.79
CA GLN A 504 1.61 -7.32 -17.92
C GLN A 504 2.24 -7.53 -19.32
N ASP A 505 1.89 -6.72 -20.32
CA ASP A 505 2.48 -6.69 -21.67
C ASP A 505 3.12 -5.32 -21.98
N SER A 506 3.20 -4.44 -20.98
CA SER A 506 4.01 -3.22 -21.06
C SER A 506 5.50 -3.56 -21.04
N ALA A 507 6.31 -2.72 -21.68
CA ALA A 507 7.74 -2.96 -21.88
C ALA A 507 8.48 -3.24 -20.56
N GLY A 508 9.10 -4.41 -20.45
CA GLY A 508 9.87 -4.81 -19.28
C GLY A 508 9.05 -5.37 -18.10
N VAL A 509 7.72 -5.29 -18.12
CA VAL A 509 6.88 -5.90 -17.07
C VAL A 509 6.77 -7.41 -17.31
N PRO A 510 7.19 -8.28 -16.36
CA PRO A 510 7.17 -9.72 -16.61
C PRO A 510 5.75 -10.30 -16.64
N GLY A 511 5.46 -11.12 -17.65
CA GLY A 511 4.24 -11.95 -17.71
C GLY A 511 3.47 -11.79 -19.01
N THR A 512 2.16 -12.07 -18.93
CA THR A 512 1.20 -11.95 -20.03
C THR A 512 -0.16 -11.58 -19.44
N PRO A 513 -0.91 -10.62 -19.99
CA PRO A 513 -2.30 -10.36 -19.60
C PRO A 513 -3.15 -11.64 -19.66
N ARG A 514 -4.09 -11.78 -18.73
CA ARG A 514 -5.02 -12.91 -18.63
C ARG A 514 -6.39 -12.41 -18.18
N ASP A 515 -7.45 -13.13 -18.57
CA ASP A 515 -8.81 -12.84 -18.08
C ASP A 515 -8.88 -12.99 -16.56
N SER A 516 -9.62 -12.09 -15.91
CA SER A 516 -9.85 -12.06 -14.45
C SER A 516 -8.57 -12.07 -13.61
N ASN A 517 -7.47 -11.46 -14.10
CA ASN A 517 -6.17 -11.46 -13.44
C ASN A 517 -5.98 -10.30 -12.44
N ALA A 518 -6.75 -9.22 -12.53
CA ALA A 518 -6.76 -8.10 -11.58
C ALA A 518 -5.38 -7.46 -11.33
N PHE A 519 -4.62 -7.16 -12.39
CA PHE A 519 -3.36 -6.39 -12.28
C PHE A 519 -3.62 -4.98 -11.70
N GLY A 520 -2.97 -4.65 -10.59
CA GLY A 520 -3.19 -3.38 -9.88
C GLY A 520 -4.25 -3.41 -8.77
N GLU A 521 -4.65 -4.59 -8.28
CA GLU A 521 -5.65 -4.72 -7.21
C GLU A 521 -5.12 -4.27 -5.84
N ALA A 522 -3.82 -4.41 -5.56
CA ALA A 522 -3.16 -3.79 -4.41
C ALA A 522 -1.80 -3.20 -4.82
N LEU A 523 -1.41 -2.10 -4.17
CA LEU A 523 -0.21 -1.30 -4.52
C LEU A 523 0.54 -0.88 -3.26
N LEU A 524 1.88 -0.87 -3.33
CA LEU A 524 2.78 -0.29 -2.32
C LEU A 524 3.91 0.47 -3.01
N ALA A 525 4.14 1.72 -2.59
CA ALA A 525 5.30 2.51 -2.99
C ALA A 525 6.36 2.48 -1.89
N SER A 526 7.55 1.95 -2.18
CA SER A 526 8.67 1.86 -1.23
C SER A 526 10.01 1.83 -1.98
N ASP A 527 11.05 2.47 -1.45
CA ASP A 527 12.41 2.44 -2.02
C ASP A 527 13.14 1.19 -1.49
N VAL A 528 13.01 0.09 -2.23
CA VAL A 528 13.50 -1.24 -1.82
C VAL A 528 14.93 -1.49 -2.33
N ASN A 529 15.38 -0.67 -3.29
CA ASN A 529 16.70 -0.74 -3.87
C ASN A 529 17.69 0.32 -3.34
N GLY A 530 17.22 1.28 -2.54
CA GLY A 530 18.02 2.31 -1.86
C GLY A 530 18.56 3.40 -2.80
N ASP A 531 18.00 3.58 -3.99
CA ASP A 531 18.50 4.52 -4.99
C ASP A 531 17.86 5.93 -4.93
N GLY A 532 16.98 6.14 -3.94
CA GLY A 532 16.33 7.42 -3.67
C GLY A 532 15.09 7.69 -4.50
N ARG A 533 14.52 6.67 -5.15
CA ARG A 533 13.22 6.70 -5.83
C ARG A 533 12.30 5.66 -5.20
N ALA A 534 10.99 5.92 -5.24
CA ALA A 534 10.03 4.90 -4.87
C ALA A 534 10.00 3.82 -5.97
N ASP A 535 10.02 2.55 -5.57
CA ASP A 535 9.65 1.43 -6.42
C ASP A 535 8.16 1.16 -6.24
N LEU A 536 7.48 0.62 -7.26
CA LEU A 536 6.10 0.17 -7.13
C LEU A 536 6.04 -1.35 -7.02
N THR A 537 5.55 -1.85 -5.88
CA THR A 537 5.09 -3.23 -5.76
C THR A 537 3.61 -3.28 -6.12
N ILE A 538 3.26 -4.15 -7.06
CA ILE A 538 1.91 -4.36 -7.59
C ILE A 538 1.49 -5.79 -7.25
N ALA A 539 0.28 -5.98 -6.73
CA ALA A 539 -0.27 -7.31 -6.48
C ALA A 539 -1.60 -7.56 -7.17
N SER A 540 -1.86 -8.85 -7.39
CA SER A 540 -3.10 -9.41 -7.94
C SER A 540 -3.51 -10.64 -7.13
N PRO A 541 -4.19 -10.47 -5.97
CA PRO A 541 -4.63 -11.57 -5.12
C PRO A 541 -5.46 -12.64 -5.85
N GLN A 542 -6.31 -12.24 -6.80
CA GLN A 542 -7.18 -13.14 -7.57
C GLN A 542 -6.44 -13.94 -8.67
N ALA A 543 -5.18 -13.59 -8.98
CA ALA A 543 -4.44 -14.20 -10.07
C ALA A 543 -4.20 -15.72 -9.88
N ASN A 544 -4.13 -16.44 -11.00
CA ASN A 544 -3.84 -17.87 -11.07
C ASN A 544 -4.84 -18.77 -10.30
N ALA A 545 -6.12 -18.39 -10.22
CA ALA A 545 -7.16 -19.03 -9.39
C ALA A 545 -6.91 -18.86 -7.88
N ASP A 546 -6.82 -17.59 -7.47
CA ASP A 546 -6.68 -17.15 -6.07
C ASP A 546 -5.38 -17.63 -5.38
N GLU A 547 -4.34 -18.03 -6.13
CA GLU A 547 -2.98 -18.16 -5.58
C GLU A 547 -2.40 -16.77 -5.31
N GLY A 548 -2.63 -15.83 -6.23
CA GLY A 548 -2.05 -14.49 -6.23
C GLY A 548 -0.77 -14.38 -7.07
N ALA A 549 -0.39 -13.14 -7.39
CA ALA A 549 0.86 -12.80 -8.07
C ALA A 549 1.29 -11.38 -7.73
N ILE A 550 2.60 -11.12 -7.79
CA ILE A 550 3.21 -9.84 -7.39
C ILE A 550 4.26 -9.44 -8.42
N TRP A 551 4.34 -8.15 -8.70
CA TRP A 551 5.37 -7.53 -9.52
C TRP A 551 6.05 -6.43 -8.73
N HIS A 552 7.34 -6.25 -8.98
CA HIS A 552 8.12 -5.15 -8.42
C HIS A 552 8.74 -4.39 -9.59
N LEU A 553 8.39 -3.12 -9.71
CA LEU A 553 8.77 -2.22 -10.79
C LEU A 553 9.65 -1.12 -10.17
N PRO A 554 10.99 -1.23 -10.24
CA PRO A 554 11.88 -0.24 -9.65
C PRO A 554 11.68 1.15 -10.25
N GLY A 555 11.69 2.20 -9.44
CA GLY A 555 11.47 3.58 -9.91
C GLY A 555 12.53 4.00 -10.94
N ALA A 556 12.17 4.79 -11.95
CA ALA A 556 13.13 5.20 -12.98
C ALA A 556 12.90 6.60 -13.55
N ARG A 557 14.01 7.27 -13.89
CA ARG A 557 14.03 8.50 -14.69
C ARG A 557 13.81 8.18 -16.17
N GLY A 558 12.79 8.79 -16.77
CA GLY A 558 12.59 8.70 -18.21
C GLY A 558 11.18 9.09 -18.66
N SER A 559 10.76 8.50 -19.78
CA SER A 559 9.38 8.56 -20.28
C SER A 559 8.43 7.60 -19.56
N LEU A 560 8.97 6.58 -18.89
CA LEU A 560 8.26 5.67 -18.00
C LEU A 560 8.76 5.89 -16.56
N PRO A 561 7.88 5.83 -15.55
CA PRO A 561 8.25 6.02 -14.14
C PRO A 561 8.89 4.78 -13.51
N TYR A 562 9.26 3.76 -14.30
CA TYR A 562 9.81 2.50 -13.82
C TYR A 562 10.85 1.89 -14.77
N SER A 563 11.69 1.01 -14.23
CA SER A 563 12.77 0.34 -14.95
C SER A 563 12.25 -0.82 -15.81
N THR A 564 12.42 -0.71 -17.12
CA THR A 564 12.04 -1.76 -18.09
C THR A 564 13.03 -2.92 -18.17
N THR A 565 14.09 -2.91 -17.35
CA THR A 565 15.15 -3.95 -17.33
C THR A 565 15.35 -4.60 -15.96
N ALA A 566 14.95 -3.93 -14.87
CA ALA A 566 15.06 -4.44 -13.50
C ALA A 566 13.70 -4.86 -12.88
N SER A 567 12.59 -4.74 -13.62
CA SER A 567 11.28 -5.17 -13.14
C SER A 567 11.19 -6.70 -13.00
N THR A 568 10.62 -7.16 -11.89
CA THR A 568 10.51 -8.59 -11.54
C THR A 568 9.06 -9.00 -11.27
N GLY A 569 8.80 -10.31 -11.26
CA GLY A 569 7.47 -10.87 -11.01
C GLY A 569 7.53 -12.25 -10.36
N PHE A 570 6.66 -12.49 -9.38
CA PHE A 570 6.67 -13.67 -8.50
C PHE A 570 5.26 -14.19 -8.20
N GLY A 571 5.11 -15.51 -8.11
CA GLY A 571 3.96 -16.16 -7.48
C GLY A 571 4.25 -16.62 -6.04
N PRO A 572 3.23 -16.97 -5.24
CA PRO A 572 3.38 -17.40 -3.83
C PRO A 572 4.45 -18.46 -3.60
N GLY A 573 4.51 -19.47 -4.48
CA GLY A 573 5.47 -20.57 -4.34
C GLY A 573 6.94 -20.13 -4.44
N GLN A 574 7.25 -19.04 -5.15
CA GLN A 574 8.59 -18.46 -5.18
C GLN A 574 8.90 -17.71 -3.88
N LEU A 575 7.88 -17.14 -3.24
CA LEU A 575 7.97 -16.46 -1.94
C LEU A 575 7.87 -17.42 -0.73
N GLY A 576 7.71 -18.73 -0.96
CA GLY A 576 7.55 -19.73 0.12
C GLY A 576 6.18 -19.71 0.79
N LEU A 577 5.21 -18.98 0.25
CA LEU A 577 3.82 -19.00 0.67
C LEU A 577 3.12 -20.27 0.16
N SER A 578 2.06 -20.68 0.87
CA SER A 578 1.09 -21.64 0.34
C SER A 578 0.54 -21.16 -1.00
N LYS A 579 0.35 -22.09 -1.93
CA LYS A 579 -0.40 -21.84 -3.17
C LYS A 579 -1.91 -22.03 -2.99
N LYS A 580 -2.32 -22.81 -1.98
CA LYS A 580 -3.72 -23.24 -1.85
C LYS A 580 -4.57 -22.14 -1.24
N HIS A 581 -5.39 -21.51 -2.09
CA HIS A 581 -6.31 -20.42 -1.77
C HIS A 581 -5.61 -19.26 -1.04
N SER A 582 -4.44 -18.82 -1.50
CA SER A 582 -3.63 -17.90 -0.70
C SER A 582 -4.05 -16.43 -0.77
N ALA A 583 -4.63 -15.97 -1.88
CA ALA A 583 -4.88 -14.55 -2.14
C ALA A 583 -3.63 -13.69 -1.90
N SER A 584 -2.48 -14.12 -2.42
CA SER A 584 -1.18 -13.53 -2.08
C SER A 584 -1.05 -12.09 -2.59
N GLY A 585 -0.65 -11.19 -1.70
CA GLY A 585 -0.62 -9.76 -1.95
C GLY A 585 -1.94 -9.04 -1.65
N ALA A 586 -2.87 -9.67 -0.90
CA ALA A 586 -4.11 -9.02 -0.47
C ALA A 586 -3.85 -7.72 0.29
N MET A 587 -2.83 -7.73 1.18
CA MET A 587 -2.24 -6.53 1.78
C MET A 587 -0.74 -6.49 1.49
N LEU A 588 -0.21 -5.27 1.38
CA LEU A 588 1.20 -4.95 1.22
C LEU A 588 1.59 -3.87 2.24
N ALA A 589 2.77 -3.97 2.84
CA ALA A 589 3.34 -2.91 3.68
C ALA A 589 4.89 -2.94 3.64
N GLY A 590 5.54 -1.80 3.91
CA GLY A 590 7.00 -1.63 3.83
C GLY A 590 7.39 -0.16 3.84
#